data_AF-A0A4P6FUP6-F1
#
_entry.id   AF-A0A4P6FUP6-F1
#
_cell.length_a   1.000
_cell.length_b   1.000
_cell.length_c   1.000
_cell.angle_alpha   90.00
_cell.angle_beta   90.00
_cell.angle_gamma   90.00
#
_symmetry.space_group_name_H-M   'P 1'
#
loop_
_entity.id
_entity.type
_entity.pdbx_description
1 polymer ?
#
loop_
_entity_poly.entity_id
_entity_poly.type
_entity_poly.pdbx_seq_one_letter_code
_entity_poly.pdbx_strand_id
1 'polypeptide(L)'
;MARSIDSGSSSGFAAGLYSPASGLHDVHPFRLSRTEAQAAASMSRVLQRLSFETHPILNRPVCPIEHDGEVVMLDEEELSSAAGRALAQVIAAELPRFCHLPDVRLDRACFHYLVRCAASDVPARWTI
;
A
#
# COMPACT_ATOMS: atom_id res chain seq x y z
N MET A 1 29.45 33.65 -59.83
CA MET A 1 28.93 32.34 -59.41
C MET A 1 29.18 32.19 -57.92
N ALA A 2 28.15 32.45 -57.11
CA ALA A 2 28.21 32.46 -55.65
C ALA A 2 27.58 31.18 -55.08
N ARG A 3 28.10 30.74 -53.93
CA ARG A 3 28.15 29.36 -53.42
C ARG A 3 26.92 28.95 -52.60
N SER A 4 26.68 27.63 -52.61
CA SER A 4 25.69 26.88 -51.84
C SER A 4 25.76 27.09 -50.33
N ILE A 5 24.57 27.06 -49.74
CA ILE A 5 24.27 26.96 -48.31
C ILE A 5 24.14 25.46 -48.00
N ASP A 6 24.85 24.97 -46.99
CA ASP A 6 24.39 23.80 -46.23
C ASP A 6 24.86 23.95 -44.79
N SER A 7 23.89 23.80 -43.89
CA SER A 7 24.00 24.06 -42.47
C SER A 7 24.13 22.75 -41.71
N GLY A 8 25.19 22.66 -40.91
CA GLY A 8 25.10 22.11 -39.55
C GLY A 8 25.07 20.60 -39.41
N SER A 9 26.16 20.04 -38.89
CA SER A 9 26.05 18.93 -37.94
C SER A 9 27.18 18.96 -36.93
N SER A 10 26.72 18.99 -35.68
CA SER A 10 27.40 19.01 -34.41
C SER A 10 28.17 17.72 -34.11
N SER A 11 29.41 17.83 -33.66
CA SER A 11 30.04 16.80 -32.84
C SER A 11 31.05 17.45 -31.89
N GLY A 12 30.66 17.58 -30.63
CA GLY A 12 31.53 18.03 -29.55
C GLY A 12 31.22 17.22 -28.30
N PHE A 13 32.30 16.77 -27.65
CA PHE A 13 32.39 16.08 -26.36
C PHE A 13 32.07 14.57 -26.35
N ALA A 14 32.75 13.72 -25.59
CA ALA A 14 34.12 13.58 -25.13
C ALA A 14 34.11 12.33 -24.22
N ALA A 15 35.14 11.48 -24.34
CA ALA A 15 35.73 10.65 -23.30
C ALA A 15 34.82 9.81 -22.37
N GLY A 16 34.78 8.50 -22.66
CA GLY A 16 35.33 7.43 -21.81
C GLY A 16 34.95 7.34 -20.33
N LEU A 17 34.50 6.16 -19.91
CA LEU A 17 35.15 5.30 -18.90
C LEU A 17 34.36 3.98 -18.77
N TYR A 18 35.06 2.88 -18.94
CA TYR A 18 34.57 1.52 -18.67
C TYR A 18 34.46 1.32 -17.15
N SER A 19 33.35 0.75 -16.67
CA SER A 19 33.38 -0.32 -15.64
C SER A 19 32.02 -1.00 -15.53
N PRO A 20 31.97 -2.35 -15.48
CA PRO A 20 30.74 -3.13 -15.36
C PRO A 20 30.38 -3.28 -13.88
N ALA A 21 29.35 -2.58 -13.42
CA ALA A 21 28.77 -2.81 -12.11
C ALA A 21 27.59 -3.77 -12.26
N SER A 22 27.84 -4.99 -11.77
CA SER A 22 26.92 -6.08 -11.49
C SER A 22 25.51 -5.62 -11.08
N GLY A 23 24.53 -6.42 -11.49
CA GLY A 23 23.13 -6.25 -11.14
C GLY A 23 22.93 -5.93 -9.66
N LEU A 24 22.29 -4.79 -9.42
CA LEU A 24 21.66 -4.49 -8.15
C LEU A 24 20.32 -3.85 -8.48
N HIS A 25 19.30 -4.69 -8.36
CA HIS A 25 17.93 -4.33 -8.02
C HIS A 25 17.40 -3.13 -8.80
N ASP A 26 16.67 -3.44 -9.87
CA ASP A 26 15.58 -2.62 -10.37
C ASP A 26 14.58 -2.43 -9.20
N VAL A 27 14.91 -1.51 -8.28
CA VAL A 27 13.95 -0.94 -7.35
C VAL A 27 13.12 -0.02 -8.23
N HIS A 28 12.18 -0.62 -8.96
CA HIS A 28 11.10 0.13 -9.55
C HIS A 28 10.51 1.00 -8.43
N PRO A 29 10.57 2.33 -8.52
CA PRO A 29 9.70 3.14 -7.70
C PRO A 29 8.30 2.70 -8.11
N PHE A 30 7.61 1.97 -7.22
CA PHE A 30 6.29 1.43 -7.45
C PHE A 30 5.41 2.62 -7.84
N ARG A 31 5.23 2.85 -9.14
CA ARG A 31 4.30 3.85 -9.66
C ARG A 31 2.93 3.26 -9.40
N LEU A 32 2.45 3.46 -8.17
CA LEU A 32 1.10 3.11 -7.79
C LEU A 32 0.18 3.71 -8.85
N SER A 33 -0.65 2.87 -9.45
CA SER A 33 -1.70 3.40 -10.32
C SER A 33 -2.52 4.42 -9.51
N ARG A 34 -3.05 5.47 -10.15
CA ARG A 34 -3.84 6.52 -9.46
C ARG A 34 -4.92 5.90 -8.54
N THR A 35 -5.45 4.76 -8.97
CA THR A 35 -6.38 3.88 -8.27
C THR A 35 -5.78 3.21 -7.03
N GLU A 36 -4.59 2.61 -7.12
CA GLU A 36 -3.92 2.00 -5.96
C GLU A 36 -3.56 3.04 -4.89
N ALA A 37 -3.12 4.23 -5.32
CA ALA A 37 -2.85 5.33 -4.40
C ALA A 37 -4.12 5.77 -3.64
N GLN A 38 -5.29 5.76 -4.29
CA GLN A 38 -6.56 6.09 -3.66
C GLN A 38 -7.02 5.02 -2.65
N ALA A 39 -6.81 3.74 -2.97
CA ALA A 39 -7.07 2.62 -2.05
C ALA A 39 -6.13 2.68 -0.82
N ALA A 40 -4.84 2.96 -1.03
CA ALA A 40 -3.87 3.13 0.04
C ALA A 40 -4.22 4.33 0.94
N ALA A 41 -4.61 5.47 0.36
CA ALA A 41 -5.06 6.63 1.12
C ALA A 41 -6.32 6.33 1.96
N SER A 42 -7.27 5.60 1.39
CA SER A 42 -8.50 5.20 2.11
C SER A 42 -8.20 4.23 3.24
N MET A 43 -7.34 3.23 3.01
CA MET A 43 -6.88 2.33 4.06
C MET A 43 -6.15 3.09 5.18
N SER A 44 -5.30 4.05 4.83
CA SER A 44 -4.62 4.89 5.82
C SER A 44 -5.61 5.70 6.68
N ARG A 45 -6.65 6.29 6.07
CA ARG A 45 -7.72 6.97 6.82
C ARG A 45 -8.48 6.03 7.75
N VAL A 46 -8.72 4.79 7.33
CA VAL A 46 -9.35 3.77 8.18
C VAL A 46 -8.46 3.45 9.38
N LEU A 47 -7.17 3.19 9.16
CA LEU A 47 -6.21 2.90 10.24
C LEU A 47 -6.07 4.06 11.23
N GLN A 48 -6.08 5.31 10.75
CA GLN A 48 -6.02 6.49 11.61
C GLN A 48 -7.25 6.68 12.51
N ARG A 49 -8.40 6.07 12.15
CA ARG A 49 -9.62 6.10 12.95
C ARG A 49 -9.68 4.97 13.98
N LEU A 50 -8.76 4.00 13.92
CA LEU A 50 -8.69 2.92 14.89
C LEU A 50 -8.15 3.43 16.21
N SER A 51 -8.66 2.87 17.30
CA SER A 51 -8.24 3.19 18.66
C SER A 51 -7.34 2.07 19.17
N PHE A 52 -6.22 2.45 19.78
CA PHE A 52 -5.34 1.51 20.45
C PHE A 52 -5.59 1.57 21.94
N GLU A 53 -5.59 0.40 22.56
CA GLU A 53 -5.74 0.19 24.00
C GLU A 53 -4.55 -0.61 24.52
N THR A 54 -4.26 -0.51 25.82
CA THR A 54 -3.20 -1.30 26.43
C THR A 54 -3.76 -2.68 26.80
N HIS A 55 -3.16 -3.74 26.23
CA HIS A 55 -3.56 -5.10 26.55
C HIS A 55 -3.36 -5.40 28.05
N PRO A 56 -4.36 -5.90 28.79
CA PRO A 56 -4.32 -6.01 30.25
C PRO A 56 -3.25 -6.97 30.78
N ILE A 57 -2.95 -8.05 30.03
CA ILE A 57 -1.97 -9.08 30.42
C ILE A 57 -0.56 -8.79 29.88
N LEU A 58 -0.45 -8.52 28.57
CA LEU A 58 0.82 -8.34 27.88
C LEU A 58 1.42 -6.93 28.02
N ASN A 59 0.64 -5.96 28.52
CA ASN A 59 1.05 -4.56 28.67
C ASN A 59 1.65 -3.95 27.39
N ARG A 60 1.04 -4.24 26.24
CA ARG A 60 1.43 -3.76 24.92
C ARG A 60 0.23 -3.10 24.20
N PRO A 61 0.46 -2.14 23.29
CA PRO A 61 -0.63 -1.52 22.54
C PRO A 61 -1.27 -2.54 21.60
N VAL A 62 -2.59 -2.65 21.66
CA VAL A 62 -3.41 -3.49 20.78
C VAL A 62 -4.61 -2.72 20.28
N CYS A 63 -5.07 -3.04 19.08
CA CYS A 63 -6.28 -2.50 18.48
C CYS A 63 -7.40 -3.55 18.57
N PRO A 64 -8.50 -3.29 19.32
CA PRO A 64 -9.68 -4.14 19.27
C PRO A 64 -10.42 -3.95 17.94
N ILE A 65 -10.77 -5.05 17.29
CA ILE A 65 -11.58 -5.08 16.07
C ILE A 65 -12.71 -6.08 16.26
N GLU A 66 -13.95 -5.63 16.11
CA GLU A 66 -15.13 -6.49 16.17
C GLU A 66 -15.40 -7.14 14.80
N HIS A 67 -15.52 -8.47 14.80
CA HIS A 67 -15.93 -9.27 13.65
C HIS A 67 -16.96 -10.32 14.07
N ASP A 68 -18.14 -10.31 13.45
CA ASP A 68 -19.21 -11.29 13.71
C ASP A 68 -19.56 -11.47 15.21
N GLY A 69 -19.46 -10.39 16.00
CA GLY A 69 -19.74 -10.37 17.44
C GLY A 69 -18.56 -10.81 18.32
N GLU A 70 -17.41 -11.14 17.73
CA GLU A 70 -16.17 -11.46 18.44
C GLU A 70 -15.19 -10.28 18.36
N VAL A 71 -14.51 -9.97 19.47
CA VAL A 71 -13.47 -8.93 19.49
C VAL A 71 -12.11 -9.58 19.32
N VAL A 72 -11.41 -9.19 18.26
CA VAL A 72 -10.05 -9.60 17.97
C VAL A 72 -9.11 -8.47 18.38
N MET A 73 -8.11 -8.79 19.21
CA MET A 73 -7.07 -7.85 19.61
C MET A 73 -5.85 -8.05 18.71
N LEU A 74 -5.47 -7.02 17.96
CA LEU A 74 -4.29 -7.05 17.09
C LEU A 74 -3.21 -6.12 17.63
N ASP A 75 -1.96 -6.56 17.68
CA ASP A 75 -0.85 -5.62 17.81
C ASP A 75 -0.60 -4.83 16.51
N GLU A 76 0.35 -3.90 16.55
CA GLU A 76 0.69 -3.05 15.40
C GLU A 76 1.20 -3.85 14.20
N GLU A 77 1.96 -4.93 14.42
CA GLU A 77 2.50 -5.76 13.35
C GLU A 77 1.40 -6.60 12.70
N GLU A 78 0.54 -7.21 13.51
CA GLU A 78 -0.64 -7.96 13.09
C GLU A 78 -1.62 -7.06 12.31
N LEU A 79 -1.86 -5.84 12.80
CA LEU A 79 -2.71 -4.85 12.14
C LEU A 79 -2.11 -4.39 10.80
N SER A 80 -0.81 -4.10 10.75
CA SER A 80 -0.11 -3.70 9.52
C SER A 80 -0.15 -4.80 8.48
N SER A 81 0.08 -6.04 8.91
CA SER A 81 0.00 -7.24 8.09
C SER A 81 -1.42 -7.44 7.52
N ALA A 82 -2.45 -7.33 8.37
CA ALA A 82 -3.86 -7.41 7.98
C ALA A 82 -4.26 -6.29 7.01
N ALA A 83 -3.78 -5.06 7.23
CA ALA A 83 -4.04 -3.94 6.35
C ALA A 83 -3.39 -4.14 4.98
N GLY A 84 -2.18 -4.69 4.92
CA GLY A 84 -1.50 -5.03 3.66
C GLY A 84 -2.31 -6.04 2.84
N ARG A 85 -2.77 -7.14 3.47
CA ARG A 85 -3.63 -8.14 2.81
C ARG A 85 -4.97 -7.57 2.39
N ALA A 86 -5.62 -6.79 3.26
CA ALA A 86 -6.89 -6.14 2.97
C ALA A 86 -6.77 -5.17 1.79
N LEU A 87 -5.70 -4.39 1.74
CA LEU A 87 -5.42 -3.47 0.64
C LEU A 87 -5.25 -4.23 -0.69
N ALA A 88 -4.49 -5.32 -0.69
CA ALA A 88 -4.35 -6.17 -1.88
C ALA A 88 -5.70 -6.72 -2.37
N GLN A 89 -6.58 -7.14 -1.45
CA GLN A 89 -7.93 -7.60 -1.80
C GLN A 89 -8.82 -6.47 -2.32
N VAL A 90 -8.77 -5.27 -1.73
CA VAL A 90 -9.50 -4.10 -2.23
C VAL A 90 -9.03 -3.71 -3.63
N ILE A 91 -7.73 -3.74 -3.89
CA ILE A 91 -7.16 -3.47 -5.21
C ILE A 91 -7.61 -4.52 -6.23
N ALA A 92 -7.60 -5.80 -5.88
CA ALA A 92 -7.97 -6.87 -6.79
C ALA A 92 -9.48 -6.97 -7.06
N ALA A 93 -10.30 -6.82 -6.01
CA ALA A 93 -11.74 -7.13 -6.06
C ALA A 93 -12.62 -5.88 -6.26
N GLU A 94 -12.24 -4.75 -5.65
CA GLU A 94 -13.12 -3.58 -5.56
C GLU A 94 -12.70 -2.47 -6.52
N LEU A 95 -11.41 -2.22 -6.74
CA LEU A 95 -11.00 -1.14 -7.64
C LEU A 95 -11.58 -1.21 -9.08
N PRO A 96 -11.79 -2.37 -9.71
CA PRO A 96 -12.49 -2.47 -10.99
C PRO A 96 -13.96 -1.99 -10.92
N ARG A 97 -14.59 -2.08 -9.73
CA ARG A 97 -15.99 -1.74 -9.46
C ARG A 97 -16.18 -0.34 -8.89
N PHE A 98 -15.16 0.18 -8.20
CA PHE A 98 -15.23 1.41 -7.40
C PHE A 98 -14.43 2.58 -7.96
N CYS A 99 -13.80 2.44 -9.13
CA CYS A 99 -12.98 3.48 -9.78
C CYS A 99 -13.70 4.83 -10.01
N HIS A 100 -15.02 4.88 -9.87
CA HIS A 100 -15.89 6.05 -10.06
C HIS A 100 -16.75 6.37 -8.81
N LEU A 101 -16.58 5.65 -7.71
CA LEU A 101 -17.37 5.82 -6.50
C LEU A 101 -16.69 6.75 -5.49
N PRO A 102 -17.47 7.44 -4.63
CA PRO A 102 -16.92 8.37 -3.65
C PRO A 102 -16.07 7.64 -2.60
N ASP A 103 -15.03 8.33 -2.13
CA ASP A 103 -14.05 7.89 -1.13
C ASP A 103 -14.67 7.16 0.08
N VAL A 104 -15.84 7.61 0.56
CA VAL A 104 -16.55 7.01 1.72
C VAL A 104 -16.88 5.53 1.50
N ARG A 105 -17.20 5.12 0.26
CA ARG A 105 -17.48 3.71 -0.04
C ARG A 105 -16.21 2.87 -0.05
N LEU A 106 -15.09 3.47 -0.46
CA LEU A 106 -13.78 2.82 -0.45
C LEU A 106 -13.26 2.66 0.98
N ASP A 107 -13.41 3.67 1.84
CA ASP A 107 -13.14 3.58 3.28
C ASP A 107 -13.92 2.40 3.90
N ARG A 108 -15.22 2.26 3.59
CA ARG A 108 -16.04 1.16 4.11
C ARG A 108 -15.59 -0.21 3.61
N ALA A 109 -15.19 -0.31 2.33
CA ALA A 109 -14.61 -1.53 1.77
C ALA A 109 -13.27 -1.86 2.46
N CYS A 110 -12.37 -0.89 2.59
CA CYS A 110 -11.10 -1.04 3.30
C CYS A 110 -11.31 -1.56 4.72
N PHE A 111 -12.23 -0.97 5.49
CA PHE A 111 -12.55 -1.45 6.84
C PHE A 111 -13.10 -2.88 6.83
N HIS A 112 -14.06 -3.19 5.95
CA HIS A 112 -14.63 -4.53 5.83
C HIS A 112 -13.56 -5.59 5.53
N TYR A 113 -12.67 -5.34 4.56
CA TYR A 113 -11.58 -6.27 4.24
C TYR A 113 -10.53 -6.33 5.35
N LEU A 114 -10.26 -5.23 6.06
CA LEU A 114 -9.37 -5.22 7.23
C LEU A 114 -9.89 -6.14 8.33
N VAL A 115 -11.17 -6.00 8.71
CA VAL A 115 -11.84 -6.84 9.72
C VAL A 115 -11.79 -8.31 9.31
N ARG A 116 -12.09 -8.61 8.05
CA ARG A 116 -12.06 -9.98 7.53
C ARG A 116 -10.65 -10.59 7.54
N CYS A 117 -9.63 -9.82 7.13
CA CYS A 117 -8.24 -10.25 7.17
C CYS A 117 -7.70 -10.38 8.59
N ALA A 118 -8.12 -9.50 9.50
CA ALA A 118 -7.84 -9.60 10.93
C ALA A 118 -8.35 -10.92 11.49
N ALA A 119 -9.62 -11.26 11.22
CA ALA A 119 -10.23 -12.50 11.71
C ALA A 119 -9.65 -13.77 11.08
N SER A 120 -9.14 -13.69 9.85
CA SER A 120 -8.58 -14.86 9.13
C SER A 120 -7.18 -15.25 9.60
N ASP A 121 -6.42 -14.30 10.15
CA ASP A 121 -4.99 -14.45 10.46
C ASP A 121 -4.69 -14.73 11.93
N VAL A 122 -5.71 -14.98 12.75
CA VAL A 122 -5.51 -15.28 14.17
C VAL A 122 -5.48 -16.80 14.39
N PRO A 123 -4.28 -17.44 14.50
CA PRO A 123 -4.17 -18.82 14.94
C PRO A 123 -4.44 -19.02 16.45
N ALA A 124 -4.75 -17.96 17.20
CA ALA A 124 -5.03 -18.06 18.63
C ALA A 124 -6.09 -17.04 19.02
N ARG A 125 -7.32 -17.49 19.29
CA ARG A 125 -8.30 -16.70 20.04
C ARG A 125 -7.65 -16.32 21.37
N TRP A 126 -7.19 -15.08 21.51
CA TRP A 126 -6.93 -14.49 22.82
C TRP A 126 -8.30 -14.02 23.35
N THR A 127 -9.21 -14.97 23.56
CA THR A 127 -10.39 -14.77 24.39
C THR A 127 -9.88 -14.52 25.80
N ILE A 128 -10.05 -13.29 26.28
CA ILE A 128 -9.91 -12.95 27.71
C ILE A 128 -11.12 -13.54 28.44
#